data_AF-A0AAZ3Q944-F1
#
_entry.id   AF-A0AAZ3Q944-F1
#
_cell.length_a   1.000
_cell.length_b   1.000
_cell.length_c   1.000
_cell.angle_alpha   90.00
_cell.angle_beta   90.00
_cell.angle_gamma   90.00
#
_symmetry.space_group_name_H-M   'P 1'
#
loop_
_entity.id
_entity.type
_entity.pdbx_description
1 polymer ?
#
loop_
_entity_poly.entity_id
_entity_poly.type
_entity_poly.pdbx_seq_one_letter_code
_entity_poly.pdbx_strand_id
1 'polypeptide(L)'
;SGSSGSSSGSSSSSSSSSSSSSSSSGSSSGSSSSSGSSSSGSSGSNHQPPLPLLDPVPTHFPLFPCKVDFLLITRTAAMLERSGFYWGPLGVEEAHSRLKDVATGTFLIRDSRQKDVFFTLSIGQRFSLAGSEHSFPCLFFLLEHYIHSSKKSLTVPYRKQRPTLQELCRKQVAESCGGEVERVARVPVNPILKHFLLEFPYRI
;
A
#
# COMPACT_ATOMS: atom_id res chain seq x y z
N SER A 1 -8.12 27.09 -58.83
CA SER A 1 -8.10 28.49 -58.37
C SER A 1 -7.82 28.48 -56.89
N GLY A 2 -6.76 29.15 -56.42
CA GLY A 2 -6.46 29.27 -54.99
C GLY A 2 -5.12 28.64 -54.60
N SER A 3 -4.06 29.38 -54.88
CA SER A 3 -2.66 29.11 -54.56
C SER A 3 -2.32 29.41 -53.09
N SER A 4 -1.06 29.10 -52.73
CA SER A 4 -0.23 29.67 -51.63
C SER A 4 -0.39 28.99 -50.26
N GLY A 5 0.66 28.63 -49.53
CA GLY A 5 2.09 28.78 -49.74
C GLY A 5 2.88 28.36 -48.48
N SER A 6 4.09 27.84 -48.72
CA SER A 6 5.35 28.16 -48.04
C SER A 6 5.57 27.81 -46.54
N SER A 7 6.56 26.92 -46.34
CA SER A 7 7.76 27.02 -45.47
C SER A 7 7.59 27.43 -44.00
N SER A 8 8.12 26.72 -43.01
CA SER A 8 9.54 26.65 -42.61
C SER A 8 9.56 25.87 -41.27
N GLY A 9 10.48 24.95 -40.99
CA GLY A 9 11.86 25.23 -40.59
C GLY A 9 11.94 25.48 -39.08
N SER A 10 12.56 24.58 -38.31
CA SER A 10 13.59 24.84 -37.29
C SER A 10 13.68 23.74 -36.22
N SER A 11 14.87 23.19 -36.15
CA SER A 11 15.49 22.42 -35.08
C SER A 11 15.47 23.12 -33.71
N SER A 12 15.37 22.35 -32.63
CA SER A 12 16.16 22.61 -31.42
C SER A 12 16.36 21.35 -30.61
N SER A 13 17.64 21.01 -30.44
CA SER A 13 18.20 20.09 -29.47
C SER A 13 18.29 20.76 -28.09
N SER A 14 18.02 20.01 -27.03
CA SER A 14 18.50 20.30 -25.67
C SER A 14 18.48 18.98 -24.88
N SER A 15 19.62 18.28 -24.77
CA SER A 15 20.58 18.37 -23.67
C SER A 15 19.98 17.99 -22.31
N SER A 16 19.96 16.68 -22.02
CA SER A 16 19.74 16.14 -20.69
C SER A 16 21.04 16.25 -19.88
N SER A 17 21.04 17.14 -18.89
CA SER A 17 22.08 17.25 -17.87
C SER A 17 21.94 16.16 -16.82
N SER A 18 22.96 15.32 -16.72
CA SER A 18 23.19 14.38 -15.62
C SER A 18 23.89 15.12 -14.48
N SER A 19 23.25 15.22 -13.31
CA SER A 19 23.90 15.65 -12.08
C SER A 19 24.23 14.43 -11.22
N SER A 20 25.53 14.15 -11.16
CA SER A 20 26.19 13.31 -10.18
C SER A 20 26.13 13.97 -8.80
N SER A 21 25.90 13.17 -7.76
CA SER A 21 26.27 13.54 -6.39
C SER A 21 27.16 12.45 -5.80
N SER A 22 28.38 12.89 -5.50
CA SER A 22 29.47 12.17 -4.88
C SER A 22 29.21 11.99 -3.38
N SER A 23 29.29 10.76 -2.89
CA SER A 23 29.37 10.46 -1.46
C SER A 23 30.84 10.40 -1.03
N SER A 24 31.21 11.28 -0.12
CA SER A 24 32.49 11.31 0.58
C SER A 24 32.50 10.26 1.70
N SER A 25 33.60 9.52 1.74
CA SER A 25 33.97 8.54 2.76
C SER A 25 34.45 9.24 4.04
N GLY A 26 33.84 8.90 5.17
CA GLY A 26 34.28 9.27 6.51
C GLY A 26 34.43 8.02 7.38
N SER A 27 35.67 7.58 7.55
CA SER A 27 36.07 6.46 8.41
C SER A 27 36.38 6.94 9.84
N SER A 28 35.83 6.25 10.85
CA SER A 28 36.42 6.20 12.19
C SER A 28 36.08 4.88 12.88
N SER A 29 37.11 4.05 13.03
CA SER A 29 37.24 2.90 13.94
C SER A 29 37.44 3.40 15.38
N GLY A 30 36.77 2.85 16.39
CA GLY A 30 37.26 1.79 17.30
C GLY A 30 38.23 2.34 18.38
N SER A 31 38.24 1.99 19.67
CA SER A 31 37.55 1.00 20.50
C SER A 31 37.86 1.32 21.99
N SER A 32 36.94 0.97 22.89
CA SER A 32 37.13 0.37 24.23
C SER A 32 38.25 0.83 25.19
N SER A 33 37.90 1.14 26.45
CA SER A 33 37.98 0.19 27.60
C SER A 33 37.91 0.91 28.96
N SER A 34 37.16 0.35 29.90
CA SER A 34 37.62 0.07 31.29
C SER A 34 36.48 -0.53 32.12
N SER A 35 36.59 -1.82 32.36
CA SER A 35 35.89 -2.57 33.40
C SER A 35 36.70 -2.50 34.70
N GLY A 36 36.02 -2.25 35.81
CA GLY A 36 36.58 -2.25 37.16
C GLY A 36 35.53 -2.70 38.16
N SER A 37 35.75 -3.86 38.73
CA SER A 37 34.90 -4.67 39.61
C SER A 37 34.74 -4.08 41.02
N SER A 38 33.61 -4.32 41.71
CA SER A 38 33.61 -4.95 43.06
C SER A 38 32.22 -5.02 43.74
N SER A 39 32.00 -6.21 44.32
CA SER A 39 31.32 -6.55 45.61
C SER A 39 29.83 -6.30 45.85
N SER A 40 29.12 -7.43 45.97
CA SER A 40 28.42 -7.93 47.18
C SER A 40 27.41 -7.03 47.90
N GLY A 41 26.14 -7.46 47.91
CA GLY A 41 25.12 -6.96 48.83
C GLY A 41 23.76 -7.61 48.59
N SER A 42 23.52 -8.75 49.23
CA SER A 42 22.20 -9.37 49.33
C SER A 42 21.25 -8.47 50.11
N SER A 43 20.12 -8.08 49.53
CA SER A 43 18.94 -7.59 50.26
C SER A 43 17.70 -7.76 49.39
N GLY A 44 16.73 -8.52 49.91
CA GLY A 44 15.54 -8.95 49.20
C GLY A 44 14.67 -7.79 48.75
N SER A 45 14.17 -7.88 47.52
CA SER A 45 13.00 -7.13 47.07
C SER A 45 12.19 -7.97 46.09
N ASN A 46 10.88 -7.78 46.21
CA ASN A 46 9.78 -8.49 45.58
C ASN A 46 9.91 -8.46 44.04
N HIS A 47 10.23 -9.60 43.41
CA HIS A 47 10.35 -9.68 41.95
C HIS A 47 9.20 -10.50 41.35
N GLN A 48 8.18 -9.78 40.89
CA GLN A 48 7.32 -10.21 39.81
C GLN A 48 8.20 -10.58 38.60
N PRO A 49 7.99 -11.73 37.92
CA PRO A 49 8.78 -12.08 36.76
C PRO A 49 8.66 -10.96 35.71
N PRO A 50 9.76 -10.48 35.12
CA PRO A 50 9.69 -9.53 34.02
C PRO A 50 8.86 -10.19 32.92
N LEU A 51 7.79 -9.51 32.49
CA LEU A 51 7.10 -9.90 31.26
C LEU A 51 8.17 -9.97 30.16
N PRO A 52 8.22 -11.03 29.34
CA PRO A 52 9.16 -11.10 28.24
C PRO A 52 8.90 -9.88 27.35
N LEU A 53 9.83 -8.92 27.38
CA LEU A 53 9.93 -7.88 26.38
C LEU A 53 10.08 -8.63 25.06
N LEU A 54 9.00 -8.66 24.26
CA LEU A 54 9.07 -9.14 22.90
C LEU A 54 10.13 -8.27 22.23
N ASP A 55 11.30 -8.86 21.97
CA ASP A 55 12.33 -8.20 21.17
C ASP A 55 11.65 -7.67 19.91
N PRO A 56 11.81 -6.37 19.57
CA PRO A 56 11.17 -5.80 18.40
C PRO A 56 11.52 -6.67 17.19
N VAL A 57 10.51 -7.34 16.63
CA VAL A 57 10.67 -8.14 15.41
C VAL A 57 11.37 -7.24 14.40
N PRO A 58 12.52 -7.61 13.84
CA PRO A 58 13.23 -6.77 12.90
C PRO A 58 12.35 -6.50 11.68
N THR A 59 11.70 -5.33 11.66
CA THR A 59 10.91 -4.90 10.51
C THR A 59 11.81 -4.10 9.58
N HIS A 60 11.69 -4.33 8.27
CA HIS A 60 12.35 -3.51 7.26
C HIS A 60 11.70 -2.12 7.08
N PHE A 61 10.69 -1.82 7.91
CA PHE A 61 9.97 -0.55 7.93
C PHE A 61 10.58 0.40 8.95
N PRO A 62 10.75 1.70 8.60
CA PRO A 62 11.10 2.71 9.56
C PRO A 62 9.96 2.93 10.56
N LEU A 63 10.28 3.53 11.70
CA LEU A 63 9.25 4.05 12.60
C LEU A 63 8.41 5.10 11.88
N PHE A 64 7.10 5.09 12.12
CA PHE A 64 6.19 6.04 11.49
C PHE A 64 6.60 7.49 11.84
N PRO A 65 6.82 8.37 10.85
CA PRO A 65 7.28 9.74 11.09
C PRO A 65 6.27 10.58 11.86
N CYS A 66 4.98 10.26 11.72
CA CYS A 66 3.90 10.95 12.42
C CYS A 66 2.70 10.04 12.70
N LYS A 67 1.86 10.45 13.67
CA LYS A 67 0.64 9.72 14.07
C LYS A 67 -0.38 9.59 12.94
N VAL A 68 -0.41 10.54 12.01
CA VAL A 68 -1.35 10.52 10.87
C VAL A 68 -1.02 9.36 9.93
N ASP A 69 0.25 9.17 9.58
CA ASP A 69 0.69 8.07 8.72
C ASP A 69 0.42 6.71 9.37
N PHE A 70 0.72 6.59 10.67
CA PHE A 70 0.41 5.40 11.44
C PHE A 70 -1.09 5.05 11.33
N LEU A 71 -1.98 6.00 11.63
CA LEU A 71 -3.42 5.77 11.57
C LEU A 71 -3.90 5.43 10.15
N LEU A 72 -3.37 6.10 9.13
CA LEU A 72 -3.71 5.83 7.74
C LEU A 72 -3.31 4.41 7.34
N ILE A 73 -2.10 3.98 7.72
CA ILE A 73 -1.55 2.68 7.36
C ILE A 73 -2.27 1.56 8.14
N THR A 74 -2.50 1.74 9.44
CA THR A 74 -3.30 0.81 10.25
C THR A 74 -4.72 0.67 9.71
N ARG A 75 -5.37 1.77 9.35
CA ARG A 75 -6.71 1.74 8.74
C ARG A 75 -6.70 1.03 7.39
N THR A 76 -5.69 1.31 6.56
CA THR A 76 -5.54 0.67 5.24
C THR A 76 -5.32 -0.84 5.38
N ALA A 77 -4.44 -1.27 6.29
CA ALA A 77 -4.21 -2.68 6.59
C ALA A 77 -5.50 -3.37 7.05
N ALA A 78 -6.25 -2.75 7.97
CA ALA A 78 -7.50 -3.30 8.46
C ALA A 78 -8.55 -3.45 7.33
N MET A 79 -8.62 -2.50 6.39
CA MET A 79 -9.51 -2.60 5.23
C MET A 79 -9.03 -3.65 4.21
N LEU A 80 -7.70 -3.81 4.04
CA LEU A 80 -7.12 -4.84 3.18
C LEU A 80 -7.45 -6.25 3.67
N GLU A 81 -7.39 -6.49 4.98
CA GLU A 81 -7.79 -7.79 5.56
C GLU A 81 -9.25 -8.15 5.24
N ARG A 82 -10.13 -7.15 5.14
CA ARG A 82 -11.56 -7.32 4.81
C ARG A 82 -11.86 -7.36 3.31
N SER A 83 -10.86 -7.15 2.47
CA SER A 83 -11.06 -7.00 1.02
C SER A 83 -11.08 -8.35 0.29
N GLY A 84 -10.47 -9.36 0.89
CA GLY A 84 -10.34 -10.72 0.35
C GLY A 84 -9.27 -10.86 -0.75
N PHE A 85 -8.73 -9.76 -1.27
CA PHE A 85 -7.69 -9.75 -2.32
C PHE A 85 -6.32 -9.28 -1.83
N TYR A 86 -6.18 -9.08 -0.51
CA TYR A 86 -4.89 -8.92 0.15
C TYR A 86 -4.31 -10.28 0.51
N TRP A 87 -3.08 -10.53 0.08
CA TRP A 87 -2.36 -11.81 0.22
C TRP A 87 -1.28 -11.80 1.31
N GLY A 88 -1.11 -10.69 2.03
CA GLY A 88 -0.09 -10.57 3.07
C GLY A 88 1.31 -10.80 2.50
N PRO A 89 2.19 -11.56 3.18
CA PRO A 89 3.60 -11.72 2.82
C PRO A 89 3.81 -12.68 1.64
N LEU A 90 3.24 -12.35 0.48
CA LEU A 90 3.38 -13.10 -0.76
C LEU A 90 4.63 -12.68 -1.53
N GLY A 91 5.38 -13.65 -2.07
CA GLY A 91 6.52 -13.39 -2.96
C GLY A 91 6.09 -12.83 -4.32
N VAL A 92 7.00 -12.16 -5.02
CA VAL A 92 6.75 -11.61 -6.37
C VAL A 92 6.46 -12.74 -7.35
N GLU A 93 7.29 -13.78 -7.31
CA GLU A 93 7.23 -14.93 -8.21
C GLU A 93 5.93 -15.71 -8.02
N GLU A 94 5.55 -15.93 -6.76
CA GLU A 94 4.29 -16.59 -6.39
C GLU A 94 3.07 -15.77 -6.83
N ALA A 95 3.12 -14.44 -6.68
CA ALA A 95 2.05 -13.57 -7.17
C ALA A 95 1.90 -13.64 -8.69
N HIS A 96 3.01 -13.60 -9.43
CA HIS A 96 2.99 -13.76 -10.89
C HIS A 96 2.51 -15.13 -11.33
N SER A 97 2.90 -16.20 -10.61
CA SER A 97 2.44 -17.56 -10.87
C SER A 97 0.92 -17.66 -10.75
N ARG A 98 0.34 -17.14 -9.65
CA ARG A 98 -1.12 -17.12 -9.43
C ARG A 98 -1.89 -16.32 -10.48
N LEU A 99 -1.25 -15.28 -11.02
CA LEU A 99 -1.87 -14.38 -11.99
C LEU A 99 -1.56 -14.76 -13.46
N LYS A 100 -0.82 -15.83 -13.71
CA LYS A 100 -0.36 -16.20 -15.07
C LYS A 100 -1.53 -16.60 -15.98
N ASP A 101 -2.48 -17.36 -15.45
CA ASP A 101 -3.55 -18.00 -16.22
C ASP A 101 -4.94 -17.38 -15.93
N VAL A 102 -4.97 -16.14 -15.40
CA VAL A 102 -6.21 -15.40 -15.12
C VAL A 102 -6.41 -14.27 -16.13
N ALA A 103 -7.62 -13.73 -16.17
CA ALA A 103 -7.99 -12.66 -17.10
C ALA A 103 -7.10 -11.42 -16.96
N THR A 104 -6.87 -10.73 -18.07
CA THR A 104 -6.15 -9.45 -18.14
C THR A 104 -6.67 -8.42 -17.15
N GLY A 105 -5.74 -7.71 -16.49
CA GLY A 105 -6.07 -6.68 -15.49
C GLY A 105 -6.50 -7.25 -14.14
N THR A 106 -6.52 -8.57 -13.98
CA THR A 106 -6.71 -9.20 -12.68
C THR A 106 -5.53 -8.87 -11.78
N PHE A 107 -5.79 -8.51 -10.52
CA PHE A 107 -4.75 -8.01 -9.62
C PHE A 107 -4.90 -8.53 -8.20
N LEU A 108 -3.81 -8.47 -7.42
CA LEU A 108 -3.84 -8.70 -5.97
C LEU A 108 -2.92 -7.71 -5.25
N ILE A 109 -3.18 -7.50 -3.96
CA ILE A 109 -2.29 -6.73 -3.07
C ILE A 109 -1.52 -7.70 -2.20
N ARG A 110 -0.23 -7.42 -1.98
CA ARG A 110 0.65 -8.18 -1.08
C ARG A 110 1.58 -7.22 -0.34
N ASP A 111 2.30 -7.72 0.65
CA ASP A 111 3.33 -6.96 1.34
C ASP A 111 4.48 -6.67 0.39
N SER A 112 5.06 -5.48 0.53
CA SER A 112 6.34 -5.21 -0.11
C SER A 112 7.47 -5.91 0.63
N ARG A 113 8.54 -6.18 -0.11
CA ARG A 113 9.86 -6.51 0.46
C ARG A 113 10.85 -5.34 0.34
N GLN A 114 10.40 -4.22 -0.23
CA GLN A 114 11.21 -3.02 -0.40
C GLN A 114 11.11 -2.16 0.87
N LYS A 115 12.21 -1.49 1.21
CA LYS A 115 12.23 -0.48 2.28
C LYS A 115 11.24 0.63 1.93
N ASP A 116 10.56 1.16 2.95
CA ASP A 116 9.66 2.31 2.86
C ASP A 116 8.40 2.15 2.00
N VAL A 117 8.12 0.93 1.53
CA VAL A 117 6.89 0.60 0.77
C VAL A 117 6.12 -0.45 1.54
N PHE A 118 4.91 -0.17 2.01
CA PHE A 118 4.15 -1.15 2.81
C PHE A 118 3.50 -2.24 1.96
N PHE A 119 2.86 -1.85 0.85
CA PHE A 119 2.06 -2.73 0.02
C PHE A 119 2.49 -2.67 -1.44
N THR A 120 2.36 -3.79 -2.14
CA THR A 120 2.63 -3.92 -3.57
C THR A 120 1.39 -4.42 -4.29
N LEU A 121 1.04 -3.75 -5.39
CA LEU A 121 0.02 -4.20 -6.35
C LEU A 121 0.68 -5.10 -7.40
N SER A 122 0.22 -6.35 -7.51
CA SER A 122 0.66 -7.30 -8.55
C SER A 122 -0.48 -7.50 -9.55
N ILE A 123 -0.18 -7.40 -10.85
CA ILE A 123 -1.17 -7.45 -11.94
C ILE A 123 -0.79 -8.60 -12.88
N GLY A 124 -1.77 -9.36 -13.38
CA GLY A 124 -1.56 -10.53 -14.24
C GLY A 124 -1.07 -10.26 -15.65
N GLN A 125 -0.50 -9.07 -15.92
CA GLN A 125 0.09 -8.70 -17.20
C GLN A 125 1.20 -7.66 -17.01
N ARG A 126 2.09 -7.54 -18.01
CA ARG A 126 3.11 -6.50 -18.09
C ARG A 126 2.48 -5.14 -18.44
N PHE A 127 1.72 -4.57 -17.51
CA PHE A 127 1.37 -3.16 -17.54
C PHE A 127 2.24 -2.42 -16.56
N SER A 128 2.91 -1.36 -17.02
CA SER A 128 3.37 -0.33 -16.11
C SER A 128 2.14 0.48 -15.71
N LEU A 129 1.93 0.63 -14.40
CA LEU A 129 1.16 1.77 -13.91
C LEU A 129 2.02 2.99 -14.27
N ALA A 130 1.78 3.58 -15.44
CA ALA A 130 2.48 4.81 -15.83
C ALA A 130 2.25 5.79 -14.68
N GLY A 131 3.35 6.26 -14.07
CA GLY A 131 3.33 7.09 -12.87
C GLY A 131 2.34 8.23 -13.07
N SER A 132 1.19 8.14 -12.40
CA SER A 132 0.19 9.19 -12.50
C SER A 132 0.60 10.34 -11.61
N GLU A 133 0.46 11.58 -12.07
CA GLU A 133 0.56 12.78 -11.23
C GLU A 133 -0.56 12.87 -10.17
N HIS A 134 -1.44 11.87 -10.10
CA HIS A 134 -2.52 11.80 -9.13
C HIS A 134 -2.05 11.23 -7.79
N SER A 135 -2.20 12.03 -6.74
CA SER A 135 -2.17 11.56 -5.35
C SER A 135 -3.59 11.19 -4.92
N PHE A 136 -3.73 10.04 -4.27
CA PHE A 136 -5.00 9.55 -3.76
C PHE A 136 -5.01 9.57 -2.23
N PRO A 137 -6.12 9.95 -1.59
CA PRO A 137 -6.22 9.98 -0.13
C PRO A 137 -6.05 8.60 0.53
N CYS A 138 -6.37 7.53 -0.19
CA CYS A 138 -6.09 6.16 0.26
C CYS A 138 -5.94 5.19 -0.92
N LEU A 139 -5.35 4.02 -0.63
CA LEU A 139 -5.12 2.94 -1.59
C LEU A 139 -6.39 2.53 -2.35
N PHE A 140 -7.54 2.49 -1.69
CA PHE A 140 -8.77 2.02 -2.30
C PHE A 140 -9.34 3.00 -3.34
N PHE A 141 -9.15 4.31 -3.14
CA PHE A 141 -9.49 5.31 -4.17
C PHE A 141 -8.59 5.18 -5.40
N LEU A 142 -7.31 4.89 -5.20
CA LEU A 142 -6.40 4.57 -6.30
C LEU A 142 -6.92 3.35 -7.08
N LEU A 143 -7.24 2.26 -6.39
CA LEU A 143 -7.73 1.04 -7.05
C LEU A 143 -9.04 1.30 -7.81
N GLU A 144 -10.01 1.97 -7.20
CA GLU A 144 -11.28 2.33 -7.88
C GLU A 144 -11.04 3.19 -9.12
N HIS A 145 -10.13 4.16 -9.04
CA HIS A 145 -9.80 5.02 -10.17
C HIS A 145 -9.30 4.20 -11.37
N TYR A 146 -8.34 3.29 -11.14
CA TYR A 146 -7.79 2.47 -12.22
C TYR A 146 -8.74 1.36 -12.71
N ILE A 147 -9.67 0.88 -11.87
CA ILE A 147 -10.71 -0.08 -12.26
C ILE A 147 -11.79 0.59 -13.14
N HIS A 148 -12.19 1.80 -12.77
CA HIS A 148 -13.23 2.54 -13.49
C HIS A 148 -12.69 3.37 -14.66
N SER A 149 -11.36 3.54 -14.77
CA SER A 149 -10.71 4.18 -15.90
C SER A 149 -11.02 3.49 -17.23
N SER A 150 -11.04 4.27 -18.31
CA SER A 150 -11.17 3.78 -19.69
C SER A 150 -10.01 2.91 -20.14
N LYS A 151 -8.84 3.02 -19.49
CA LYS A 151 -7.63 2.24 -19.82
C LYS A 151 -7.71 0.78 -19.38
N LYS A 152 -8.68 0.40 -18.53
CA LYS A 152 -8.93 -0.96 -18.03
C LYS A 152 -7.66 -1.69 -17.55
N SER A 153 -6.73 -0.95 -16.96
CA SER A 153 -5.46 -1.50 -16.46
C SER A 153 -5.67 -2.40 -15.24
N LEU A 154 -6.70 -2.11 -14.45
CA LEU A 154 -7.22 -3.00 -13.42
C LEU A 154 -8.66 -3.37 -13.80
N THR A 155 -9.03 -4.63 -13.59
CA THR A 155 -10.38 -5.12 -13.91
C THR A 155 -11.03 -5.71 -12.68
N VAL A 156 -10.50 -6.83 -12.19
CA VAL A 156 -11.08 -7.56 -11.05
C VAL A 156 -10.01 -7.97 -10.04
N PRO A 157 -10.30 -7.90 -8.73
CA PRO A 157 -9.37 -8.38 -7.72
C PRO A 157 -9.36 -9.92 -7.64
N TYR A 158 -8.16 -10.49 -7.54
CA TYR A 158 -7.91 -11.91 -7.31
C TYR A 158 -8.02 -12.23 -5.81
N ARG A 159 -9.17 -12.77 -5.42
CA ARG A 159 -9.50 -13.05 -4.02
C ARG A 159 -9.04 -14.44 -3.58
N LYS A 160 -8.62 -14.56 -2.31
CA LYS A 160 -8.30 -15.85 -1.65
C LYS A 160 -9.52 -16.78 -1.59
N GLN A 161 -10.69 -16.20 -1.42
CA GLN A 161 -11.96 -16.90 -1.23
C GLN A 161 -13.06 -16.19 -2.03
N ARG A 162 -14.17 -16.92 -2.29
CA ARG A 162 -15.35 -16.32 -2.88
C ARG A 162 -16.00 -15.34 -1.88
N PRO A 163 -16.46 -14.16 -2.35
CA PRO A 163 -17.13 -13.22 -1.47
C PRO A 163 -18.44 -13.82 -0.93
N THR A 164 -18.73 -13.54 0.32
CA THR A 164 -20.00 -13.85 0.98
C THR A 164 -21.13 -13.01 0.42
N LEU A 165 -22.38 -13.44 0.64
CA LEU A 165 -23.55 -12.63 0.27
C LEU A 165 -23.52 -11.25 0.93
N GLN A 166 -23.08 -11.15 2.18
CA GLN A 166 -23.00 -9.88 2.90
C GLN A 166 -22.03 -8.91 2.22
N GLU A 167 -20.86 -9.40 1.78
CA GLU A 167 -19.88 -8.59 1.05
C GLU A 167 -20.38 -8.16 -0.33
N LEU A 168 -21.09 -9.05 -1.04
CA LEU A 168 -21.75 -8.72 -2.30
C LEU A 168 -22.82 -7.64 -2.11
N CYS A 169 -23.65 -7.75 -1.06
CA CYS A 169 -24.63 -6.73 -0.70
C CYS A 169 -23.96 -5.40 -0.34
N ARG A 170 -22.87 -5.42 0.44
CA ARG A 170 -22.10 -4.22 0.79
C ARG A 170 -21.58 -3.52 -0.46
N LYS A 171 -20.96 -4.27 -1.38
CA LYS A 171 -20.51 -3.75 -2.68
C LYS A 171 -21.66 -3.13 -3.47
N GLN A 172 -22.80 -3.81 -3.56
CA GLN A 172 -23.97 -3.31 -4.29
C GLN A 172 -24.53 -2.01 -3.68
N VAL A 173 -24.51 -1.87 -2.35
CA VAL A 173 -24.89 -0.63 -1.67
C VAL A 173 -23.89 0.49 -1.97
N ALA A 174 -22.59 0.20 -1.92
CA ALA A 174 -21.55 1.18 -2.26
C ALA A 174 -21.66 1.66 -3.71
N GLU A 175 -21.93 0.75 -4.65
CA GLU A 175 -22.21 1.06 -6.06
C GLU A 175 -23.42 1.98 -6.21
N SER A 176 -24.53 1.65 -5.54
CA SER A 176 -25.75 2.47 -5.56
C SER A 176 -25.55 3.86 -4.94
N CYS A 177 -24.58 3.98 -4.04
CA CYS A 177 -24.15 5.24 -3.41
C CYS A 177 -23.05 5.96 -4.20
N GLY A 178 -22.63 5.47 -5.37
CA GLY A 178 -21.59 6.08 -6.20
C GLY A 178 -20.16 5.98 -5.64
N GLY A 179 -19.93 5.13 -4.64
CA GLY A 179 -18.64 5.06 -3.92
C GLY A 179 -18.43 6.21 -2.91
N GLU A 180 -19.48 6.99 -2.61
CA GLU A 180 -19.40 8.09 -1.65
C GLU A 180 -19.70 7.60 -0.22
N VAL A 181 -18.71 7.66 0.67
CA VAL A 181 -18.83 7.23 2.08
C VAL A 181 -19.98 7.93 2.79
N GLU A 182 -20.16 9.24 2.54
CA GLU A 182 -21.24 10.04 3.14
C GLU A 182 -22.64 9.55 2.73
N ARG A 183 -22.79 9.04 1.50
CA ARG A 183 -24.06 8.48 1.04
C ARG A 183 -24.32 7.11 1.65
N VAL A 184 -23.28 6.28 1.76
CA VAL A 184 -23.36 5.00 2.50
C VAL A 184 -23.74 5.25 3.97
N ALA A 185 -23.22 6.30 4.59
CA ALA A 185 -23.55 6.70 5.97
C ALA A 185 -25.03 7.12 6.13
N ARG A 186 -25.71 7.57 5.07
CA ARG A 186 -27.13 7.97 5.11
C ARG A 186 -28.13 6.82 4.86
N VAL A 187 -27.68 5.64 4.45
CA VAL A 187 -28.56 4.47 4.20
C VAL A 187 -29.37 4.11 5.47
N PRO A 188 -30.70 3.99 5.44
CA PRO A 188 -31.51 3.76 6.64
C PRO A 188 -31.49 2.28 7.07
N VAL A 189 -30.42 1.87 7.76
CA VAL A 189 -30.25 0.52 8.31
C VAL A 189 -29.91 0.59 9.80
N ASN A 190 -30.04 -0.53 10.50
CA ASN A 190 -29.66 -0.62 11.91
C ASN A 190 -28.16 -0.33 12.12
N PRO A 191 -27.72 0.03 13.35
CA PRO A 191 -26.33 0.40 13.63
C PRO A 191 -25.28 -0.68 13.30
N ILE A 192 -25.63 -1.96 13.45
CA ILE A 192 -24.72 -3.07 13.17
C ILE A 192 -24.43 -3.15 11.67
N LEU A 193 -25.48 -3.09 10.85
CA LEU A 193 -25.36 -3.06 9.39
C LEU A 193 -24.69 -1.78 8.92
N LYS A 194 -24.96 -0.64 9.57
CA LYS A 194 -24.28 0.62 9.30
C LYS A 194 -22.77 0.49 9.49
N HIS A 195 -22.33 -0.08 10.61
CA HIS A 195 -20.92 -0.33 10.88
C HIS A 195 -20.31 -1.25 9.83
N PHE A 196 -20.97 -2.36 9.52
CA PHE A 196 -20.52 -3.31 8.50
C PHE A 196 -20.34 -2.67 7.11
N LEU A 197 -21.26 -1.79 6.69
CA LEU A 197 -21.16 -1.05 5.44
C LEU A 197 -19.99 -0.07 5.43
N LEU A 198 -19.75 0.63 6.56
CA LEU A 198 -18.69 1.63 6.69
C LEU A 198 -17.30 1.03 6.95
N GLU A 199 -17.21 -0.23 7.33
CA GLU A 199 -15.92 -0.94 7.44
C GLU A 199 -15.20 -1.09 6.10
N PHE A 200 -15.94 -1.12 4.99
CA PHE A 200 -15.38 -1.18 3.64
C PHE A 200 -16.36 -0.58 2.61
N PRO A 201 -16.45 0.76 2.50
CA PRO A 201 -17.43 1.46 1.69
C PRO A 201 -16.95 1.65 0.24
N TYR A 202 -16.38 0.60 -0.37
CA TYR A 202 -15.80 0.63 -1.71
C TYR A 202 -16.53 -0.32 -2.66
N ARG A 203 -16.42 -0.02 -3.95
CA ARG A 203 -17.09 -0.72 -5.07
C ARG A 203 -16.31 -1.92 -5.61
N ILE A 204 -15.10 -2.17 -5.09
CA ILE A 204 -14.18 -3.18 -5.62
C ILE A 204 -14.49 -4.59 -5.11
#